data_AF-A0A2S6TRX9-F1
#
_entry.id   AF-A0A2S6TRX9-F1
#
_cell.length_a   1.000
_cell.length_b   1.000
_cell.length_c   1.000
_cell.angle_alpha   90.00
_cell.angle_beta   90.00
_cell.angle_gamma   90.00
#
_symmetry.space_group_name_H-M   'P 1'
#
loop_
_entity.id
_entity.type
_entity.pdbx_description
1 polymer ?
#
loop_
_entity_poly.entity_id
_entity_poly.type
_entity_poly.pdbx_seq_one_letter_code
_entity_poly.pdbx_strand_id
1 'polypeptide(L)'
;AMTVFDPRPGHAGSLAPGKARFTAVSPTIVFKNDAPYLLLGAPGATYITMGNLQVMLNVLDYRMSAQEAVLAPRFAATSELIELSNRILRSTERDLRNTGYPILRHPESYTFAWVHAIRIVDGKWDGGADAATDGMAMEV
;
A
#
# COMPACT_ATOMS: atom_id res chain seq x y z
N ALA A 1 18.25 9.39 -3.49
CA ALA A 1 18.03 8.17 -4.29
C ALA A 1 19.09 7.08 -4.06
N MET A 2 20.37 7.42 -3.81
CA MET A 2 21.43 6.42 -3.60
C MET A 2 21.45 5.77 -2.21
N THR A 3 20.68 6.30 -1.26
CA THR A 3 20.59 5.82 0.13
C THR A 3 20.01 4.42 0.29
N VAL A 4 19.40 3.86 -0.77
CA VAL A 4 18.83 2.50 -0.77
C VAL A 4 19.84 1.40 -1.12
N PHE A 5 21.04 1.77 -1.57
CA PHE A 5 22.11 0.80 -1.76
C PHE A 5 22.69 0.38 -0.42
N ASP A 6 23.08 -0.89 -0.32
CA ASP A 6 23.86 -1.39 0.81
C ASP A 6 25.28 -0.80 0.72
N PRO A 7 25.77 -0.07 1.74
CA PRO A 7 27.12 0.47 1.72
C PRO A 7 28.18 -0.63 1.90
N ARG A 8 27.81 -1.82 2.37
CA ARG A 8 28.72 -2.95 2.55
C ARG A 8 28.92 -3.66 1.21
N PRO A 9 30.16 -3.97 0.79
CA PRO A 9 30.43 -4.63 -0.48
C PRO A 9 30.00 -6.11 -0.47
N GLY A 10 29.74 -6.68 -1.65
CA GLY A 10 29.50 -8.12 -1.83
C GLY A 10 28.06 -8.60 -1.62
N HIS A 11 27.12 -7.72 -1.30
CA HIS A 11 25.70 -8.04 -1.17
C HIS A 11 24.91 -7.73 -2.46
N ALA A 12 23.75 -8.38 -2.62
CA ALA A 12 22.86 -8.14 -3.76
C ALA A 12 22.45 -6.66 -3.88
N GLY A 13 22.33 -5.94 -2.76
CA GLY A 13 22.02 -4.52 -2.70
C GLY A 13 23.23 -3.58 -2.78
N SER A 14 24.47 -4.07 -2.87
CA SER A 14 25.66 -3.21 -2.81
C SER A 14 25.75 -2.23 -3.97
N LEU A 15 26.33 -1.06 -3.67
CA LEU A 15 26.59 0.01 -4.64
C LEU A 15 27.58 -0.46 -5.73
N ALA A 16 27.26 -0.19 -7.00
CA ALA A 16 28.16 -0.41 -8.14
C ALA A 16 27.87 0.59 -9.28
N PRO A 17 28.89 0.98 -10.07
CA PRO A 17 28.69 1.85 -11.24
C PRO A 17 27.66 1.26 -12.21
N GLY A 18 26.73 2.10 -12.69
CA GLY A 18 25.70 1.71 -13.67
C GLY A 18 24.59 0.78 -13.13
N LYS A 19 24.66 0.34 -11.87
CA LYS A 19 23.66 -0.56 -11.28
C LYS A 19 22.36 0.20 -10.96
N ALA A 20 21.23 -0.39 -11.34
CA ALA A 20 19.91 0.12 -10.95
C ALA A 20 19.68 -0.11 -9.44
N ARG A 21 19.08 0.88 -8.79
CA ARG A 21 18.73 0.78 -7.37
C ARG A 21 17.51 -0.10 -7.15
N PHE A 22 17.38 -0.66 -5.96
CA PHE A 22 16.13 -1.23 -5.50
C PHE A 22 15.03 -0.15 -5.45
N THR A 23 13.80 -0.54 -5.78
CA THR A 23 12.60 0.30 -5.64
C THR A 23 11.40 -0.55 -5.27
N ALA A 24 10.53 -0.02 -4.40
CA ALA A 24 9.24 -0.63 -4.08
C ALA A 24 8.10 -0.10 -4.96
N VAL A 25 8.40 0.83 -5.88
CA VAL A 25 7.43 1.38 -6.85
C VAL A 25 6.84 0.23 -7.65
N SER A 26 5.53 0.05 -7.53
CA SER A 26 4.79 -1.09 -8.10
C SER A 26 3.45 -0.63 -8.71
N PRO A 27 3.45 0.19 -9.78
CA PRO A 27 2.22 0.45 -10.52
C PRO A 27 1.66 -0.88 -11.03
N THR A 28 0.39 -1.16 -10.72
CA THR A 28 -0.19 -2.48 -10.90
C THR A 28 -1.50 -2.40 -11.67
N ILE A 29 -1.68 -3.33 -12.60
CA ILE A 29 -2.92 -3.55 -13.33
C ILE A 29 -3.31 -5.02 -13.13
N VAL A 30 -4.49 -5.24 -12.57
CA VAL A 30 -5.10 -6.56 -12.40
C VAL A 30 -6.05 -6.80 -13.56
N PHE A 31 -5.91 -7.95 -14.21
CA PHE A 31 -6.77 -8.40 -15.28
C PHE A 31 -7.73 -9.49 -14.80
N LYS A 32 -8.95 -9.49 -15.33
CA LYS A 32 -9.95 -10.54 -15.16
C LYS A 32 -10.50 -10.91 -16.53
N ASN A 33 -10.33 -12.16 -16.94
CA ASN A 33 -10.70 -12.63 -18.28
C ASN A 33 -10.10 -11.77 -19.41
N ASP A 34 -8.78 -11.52 -19.34
CA ASP A 34 -8.03 -10.68 -20.29
C ASP A 34 -8.46 -9.21 -20.42
N ALA A 35 -9.39 -8.74 -19.58
CA ALA A 35 -9.80 -7.35 -19.48
C ALA A 35 -9.26 -6.69 -18.20
N PRO A 36 -8.83 -5.41 -18.24
CA PRO A 36 -8.46 -4.68 -17.03
C PRO A 36 -9.64 -4.63 -16.04
N TYR A 37 -9.35 -4.88 -14.77
CA TYR A 37 -10.34 -4.93 -13.70
C TYR A 37 -10.03 -3.93 -12.58
N LEU A 38 -8.76 -3.78 -12.21
CA LEU A 38 -8.30 -2.85 -11.19
C LEU A 38 -6.94 -2.29 -11.57
N LEU A 39 -6.79 -0.98 -11.50
CA LEU A 39 -5.53 -0.27 -11.66
C LEU A 39 -5.23 0.44 -10.35
N LEU A 40 -4.01 0.33 -9.86
CA LEU A 40 -3.62 0.96 -8.60
C LEU A 40 -2.13 1.27 -8.50
N GLY A 41 -1.81 2.24 -7.65
CA GLY A 41 -0.44 2.58 -7.30
C GLY A 41 -0.40 3.59 -6.17
N ALA A 42 0.76 3.73 -5.55
CA ALA A 42 0.96 4.63 -4.43
C ALA A 42 2.39 5.19 -4.39
N PRO A 43 2.59 6.40 -3.84
CA PRO A 43 3.85 6.78 -3.21
C PRO A 43 3.95 6.16 -1.80
N GLY A 44 5.09 6.32 -1.13
CA GLY A 44 5.26 5.88 0.27
C GLY A 44 6.47 4.98 0.54
N ALA A 45 7.53 5.09 -0.26
CA ALA A 45 8.77 4.33 -0.09
C ALA A 45 8.51 2.81 0.07
N THR A 46 8.98 2.19 1.15
CA THR A 46 8.81 0.75 1.39
C THR A 46 7.37 0.34 1.70
N TYR A 47 6.47 1.28 2.01
CA TYR A 47 5.05 0.99 2.25
C TYR A 47 4.27 0.71 0.98
N ILE A 48 4.78 1.08 -0.21
CA ILE A 48 4.04 1.01 -1.49
C ILE A 48 3.48 -0.40 -1.72
N THR A 49 4.33 -1.43 -1.65
CA THR A 49 3.92 -2.81 -1.92
C THR A 49 2.84 -3.29 -0.96
N MET A 50 2.94 -2.96 0.33
CA MET A 50 1.95 -3.32 1.35
C MET A 50 0.62 -2.58 1.17
N GLY A 51 0.67 -1.30 0.78
CA GLY A 51 -0.52 -0.50 0.48
C GLY A 51 -1.27 -1.03 -0.72
N ASN A 52 -0.55 -1.29 -1.83
CA ASN A 52 -1.11 -1.87 -3.04
C ASN A 52 -1.73 -3.25 -2.75
N LEU A 53 -1.04 -4.10 -1.99
CA LEU A 53 -1.57 -5.41 -1.59
C LEU A 53 -2.89 -5.27 -0.82
N GLN A 54 -2.94 -4.43 0.21
CA GLN A 54 -4.15 -4.24 1.02
C GLN A 54 -5.32 -3.71 0.20
N VAL A 55 -5.10 -2.71 -0.68
CA VAL A 55 -6.17 -2.20 -1.56
C VAL A 55 -6.64 -3.27 -2.55
N MET A 56 -5.71 -4.04 -3.11
CA MET A 56 -6.04 -5.15 -4.00
C MET A 56 -6.89 -6.22 -3.29
N LEU A 57 -6.52 -6.64 -2.08
CA LEU A 57 -7.32 -7.59 -1.28
C LEU A 57 -8.71 -7.02 -0.94
N ASN A 58 -8.78 -5.74 -0.57
CA ASN A 58 -10.05 -5.06 -0.28
C ASN A 58 -11.01 -5.09 -1.47
N VAL A 59 -10.49 -4.91 -2.69
CA VAL A 59 -11.29 -5.00 -3.91
C VAL A 59 -11.62 -6.45 -4.27
N LEU A 60 -10.62 -7.34 -4.31
CA LEU A 60 -10.77 -8.70 -4.84
C LEU A 60 -11.50 -9.63 -3.87
N ASP A 61 -11.15 -9.60 -2.59
CA ASP A 61 -11.65 -10.54 -1.60
C ASP A 61 -12.82 -9.95 -0.82
N TYR A 62 -12.71 -8.69 -0.39
CA TYR A 62 -13.75 -7.99 0.37
C TYR A 62 -14.77 -7.26 -0.50
N ARG A 63 -14.59 -7.27 -1.83
CA ARG A 63 -15.53 -6.73 -2.82
C ARG A 63 -15.86 -5.24 -2.66
N MET A 64 -14.95 -4.49 -2.02
CA MET A 64 -15.09 -3.05 -1.83
C MET A 64 -14.97 -2.30 -3.17
N SER A 65 -15.64 -1.15 -3.28
CA SER A 65 -15.33 -0.15 -4.31
C SER A 65 -13.90 0.36 -4.19
N ALA A 66 -13.36 0.98 -5.25
CA ALA A 66 -12.03 1.57 -5.25
C ALA A 66 -11.89 2.60 -4.12
N GLN A 67 -12.90 3.46 -3.93
CA GLN A 67 -12.87 4.46 -2.86
C GLN A 67 -12.94 3.83 -1.47
N GLU A 68 -13.81 2.85 -1.24
CA GLU A 68 -13.87 2.11 0.04
C GLU A 68 -12.55 1.39 0.34
N ALA A 69 -11.99 0.72 -0.67
CA ALA A 69 -10.75 -0.04 -0.54
C ALA A 69 -9.56 0.85 -0.19
N VAL A 70 -9.45 2.02 -0.81
CA VAL A 70 -8.42 3.02 -0.54
C VAL A 70 -8.60 3.65 0.85
N LEU A 71 -9.84 3.89 1.29
CA LEU A 71 -10.14 4.48 2.60
C LEU A 71 -10.08 3.48 3.76
N ALA A 72 -9.93 2.19 3.50
CA ALA A 72 -9.80 1.20 4.56
C ALA A 72 -8.54 1.47 5.42
N PRO A 73 -8.60 1.32 6.75
CA PRO A 73 -7.42 1.41 7.60
C PRO A 73 -6.33 0.42 7.17
N ARG A 74 -5.08 0.87 7.11
CA ARG A 74 -3.93 0.04 6.69
C ARG A 74 -2.91 -0.11 7.81
N PHE A 75 -2.08 -1.13 7.68
CA PHE A 75 -0.88 -1.35 8.48
C PHE A 75 0.35 -1.59 7.58
N ALA A 76 1.53 -1.51 8.16
CA ALA A 76 2.78 -1.91 7.50
C ALA A 76 3.56 -2.89 8.38
N ALA A 77 4.17 -3.89 7.75
CA ALA A 77 5.02 -4.88 8.42
C ALA A 77 6.30 -5.06 7.59
N THR A 78 7.09 -3.99 7.49
CA THR A 78 8.31 -3.92 6.67
C THR A 78 9.59 -4.23 7.46
N SER A 79 9.46 -4.45 8.78
CA SER A 79 10.53 -4.80 9.71
C SER A 79 9.99 -5.71 10.81
N GLU A 80 10.73 -5.84 11.92
CA GLU A 80 10.26 -6.52 13.14
C GLU A 80 8.99 -5.88 13.73
N LEU A 81 8.76 -4.58 13.48
CA LEU A 81 7.57 -3.87 13.96
C LEU A 81 6.39 -4.01 13.00
N ILE A 82 5.20 -4.23 13.56
CA ILE A 82 3.94 -3.97 12.87
C ILE A 82 3.51 -2.53 13.19
N GLU A 83 3.46 -1.70 12.17
CA GLU A 83 3.06 -0.31 12.25
C GLU A 83 1.58 -0.16 11.92
N LEU A 84 0.82 0.49 12.80
CA LEU A 84 -0.63 0.68 12.65
C LEU A 84 -0.96 2.15 12.41
N SER A 85 -1.93 2.42 11.53
CA SER A 85 -2.55 3.74 11.44
C SER A 85 -3.50 3.93 12.62
N ASN A 86 -3.85 5.18 12.92
CA ASN A 86 -4.70 5.46 14.07
C ASN A 86 -6.12 4.90 13.94
N ARG A 87 -6.54 4.57 12.71
CA ARG A 87 -7.88 4.04 12.42
C ARG A 87 -8.04 2.54 12.68
N ILE A 88 -6.96 1.81 12.98
CA ILE A 88 -7.04 0.41 13.41
C ILE A 88 -7.57 0.33 14.84
N LEU A 89 -8.50 -0.58 15.12
CA LEU A 89 -9.11 -0.71 16.46
C LEU A 89 -8.06 -1.01 17.54
N ARG A 90 -8.25 -0.44 18.73
CA ARG A 90 -7.37 -0.70 19.89
C ARG A 90 -7.49 -2.12 20.42
N SER A 91 -8.65 -2.77 20.22
CA SER A 91 -8.81 -4.20 20.51
C SER A 91 -7.87 -5.04 19.65
N THR A 92 -7.86 -4.83 18.33
CA THR A 92 -6.98 -5.52 17.39
C THR A 92 -5.50 -5.32 17.75
N GLU A 93 -5.09 -4.08 18.07
CA GLU A 93 -3.73 -3.82 18.55
C GLU A 93 -3.39 -4.64 19.81
N ARG A 94 -4.29 -4.68 20.79
CA ARG A 94 -4.08 -5.44 22.03
C ARG A 94 -3.96 -6.94 21.75
N ASP A 95 -4.80 -7.49 20.87
CA ASP A 95 -4.75 -8.91 20.51
C ASP A 95 -3.43 -9.28 19.83
N LEU A 96 -2.92 -8.40 18.95
CA LEU A 96 -1.60 -8.55 18.33
C LEU A 96 -0.47 -8.49 19.35
N ARG A 97 -0.51 -7.53 20.28
CA ARG A 97 0.48 -7.42 21.37
C ARG A 97 0.47 -8.65 22.28
N ASN A 98 -0.71 -9.19 22.59
CA ASN A 98 -0.85 -10.42 23.39
C ASN A 98 -0.27 -11.65 22.68
N THR A 99 -0.21 -11.63 21.35
CA THR A 99 0.43 -12.67 20.53
C THR A 99 1.96 -12.50 20.46
N GLY A 100 2.50 -11.40 21.00
CA GLY A 100 3.93 -11.12 21.06
C GLY A 100 4.46 -10.23 19.95
N TYR A 101 3.60 -9.69 19.07
CA TYR A 101 4.05 -8.77 18.03
C TYR A 101 4.43 -7.40 18.64
N PRO A 102 5.61 -6.86 18.33
CA PRO A 102 5.94 -5.49 18.71
C PRO A 102 5.20 -4.53 17.75
N ILE A 103 4.43 -3.62 18.34
CA ILE A 103 3.53 -2.73 17.62
C ILE A 103 3.94 -1.27 17.83
N LEU A 104 4.03 -0.52 16.73
CA LEU A 104 4.09 0.94 16.73
C LEU A 104 2.78 1.49 16.18
N ARG A 105 2.17 2.45 16.85
CA ARG A 105 0.98 3.14 16.31
C ARG A 105 1.32 4.59 15.98
N HIS A 106 0.98 4.97 14.77
CA HIS A 106 1.04 6.35 14.29
C HIS A 106 -0.24 7.11 14.67
N PRO A 107 -0.14 8.41 15.05
CA PRO A 107 -1.30 9.22 15.39
C PRO A 107 -2.15 9.61 14.17
N GLU A 108 -1.61 9.52 12.95
CA GLU A 108 -2.29 9.89 11.72
C GLU A 108 -3.36 8.86 11.31
N SER A 109 -4.46 9.36 10.73
CA SER A 109 -5.54 8.53 10.21
C SER A 109 -5.15 7.78 8.93
N TYR A 110 -4.35 8.41 8.07
CA TYR A 110 -3.95 7.92 6.75
C TYR A 110 -2.42 7.96 6.63
N THR A 111 -1.75 6.98 7.25
CA THR A 111 -0.28 6.97 7.41
C THR A 111 0.44 6.32 6.23
N PHE A 112 -0.01 5.13 5.82
CA PHE A 112 0.76 4.28 4.91
C PHE A 112 0.26 4.39 3.50
N ALA A 113 1.18 4.49 2.55
CA ALA A 113 0.99 4.36 1.10
C ALA A 113 -0.28 5.04 0.57
N TRP A 114 -0.16 6.23 -0.01
CA TRP A 114 -1.29 7.03 -0.46
C TRP A 114 -1.85 6.51 -1.80
N VAL A 115 -2.53 5.36 -1.75
CA VAL A 115 -2.94 4.58 -2.91
C VAL A 115 -4.07 5.27 -3.66
N HIS A 116 -3.90 5.45 -4.96
CA HIS A 116 -5.00 5.78 -5.87
C HIS A 116 -5.36 4.55 -6.69
N ALA A 117 -6.64 4.38 -6.99
CA ALA A 117 -7.15 3.23 -7.71
C ALA A 117 -8.29 3.57 -8.67
N ILE A 118 -8.41 2.79 -9.74
CA ILE A 118 -9.54 2.78 -10.67
C ILE A 118 -9.98 1.32 -10.82
N ARG A 119 -11.28 1.06 -10.64
CA ARG A 119 -11.88 -0.26 -10.80
C ARG A 119 -12.92 -0.25 -11.91
N ILE A 120 -12.97 -1.35 -12.66
CA ILE A 120 -13.89 -1.54 -13.80
C ILE A 120 -14.72 -2.80 -13.53
N VAL A 121 -16.04 -2.64 -13.39
CA VAL A 121 -16.97 -3.75 -13.16
C VAL A 121 -18.13 -3.62 -14.14
N ASP A 122 -18.33 -4.62 -14.99
CA ASP A 122 -19.42 -4.67 -15.98
C ASP A 122 -19.49 -3.38 -16.84
N GLY A 123 -18.33 -2.85 -17.23
CA GLY A 123 -18.20 -1.64 -18.03
C GLY A 123 -18.37 -0.32 -17.26
N LYS A 124 -18.69 -0.37 -15.96
CA LYS A 124 -18.78 0.80 -15.09
C LYS A 124 -17.46 1.04 -14.37
N TRP A 125 -17.12 2.32 -14.24
CA TRP A 125 -15.87 2.77 -13.64
C TRP A 125 -16.15 3.35 -12.25
N ASP A 126 -15.32 3.01 -11.28
CA ASP A 126 -15.27 3.71 -10.00
C ASP A 126 -13.82 4.01 -9.62
N GLY A 127 -13.58 5.20 -9.08
CA GLY A 127 -12.26 5.68 -8.71
C GLY A 127 -12.12 5.84 -7.20
N GLY A 128 -10.90 5.72 -6.69
CA GLY A 128 -10.54 5.96 -5.30
C GLY A 128 -9.30 6.83 -5.21
N ALA A 129 -9.39 7.94 -4.49
CA ALA A 129 -8.24 8.77 -4.12
C ALA A 129 -7.99 8.70 -2.61
N ASP A 130 -6.72 8.70 -2.23
CA ASP A 130 -6.31 8.57 -0.83
C ASP A 130 -6.52 9.89 -0.09
N ALA A 131 -7.25 9.84 1.03
CA ALA A 131 -7.56 11.03 1.82
C ALA A 131 -6.38 11.58 2.63
N ALA A 132 -5.19 10.98 2.54
CA ALA A 132 -3.98 11.52 3.16
C ALA A 132 -3.51 12.85 2.54
N THR A 133 -3.93 13.14 1.30
CA THR A 133 -3.51 14.33 0.53
C THR A 133 -4.69 14.89 -0.27
N ASP A 134 -4.47 15.94 -1.05
CA ASP A 134 -5.51 16.65 -1.82
C ASP A 134 -5.91 15.91 -3.14
N GLY A 135 -5.66 14.61 -3.22
CA GLY A 135 -6.00 13.80 -4.38
C GLY A 135 -7.52 13.70 -4.62
N MET A 136 -7.92 13.54 -5.89
CA MET A 136 -9.33 13.44 -6.29
C MET A 136 -9.54 12.28 -7.26
N ALA A 137 -10.69 11.62 -7.14
CA ALA A 137 -11.27 10.75 -8.16
C ALA A 137 -12.54 11.41 -8.71
N MET A 138 -12.67 11.49 -10.03
CA MET A 138 -13.79 12.15 -10.70
C MET A 138 -14.15 11.38 -11.96
N GLU A 139 -15.46 11.21 -12.19
CA GLU A 139 -16.03 10.73 -13.44
C GLU A 139 -16.45 11.96 -14.28
N VAL A 140 -16.15 11.94 -15.59
CA VAL A 140 -16.39 13.05 -16.53
C VAL A 140 -17.19 12.54 -17.72
#